data_AF-A0A8H4R335-F1
#
_entry.id   AF-A0A8H4R335-F1
#
_cell.length_a   1.000
_cell.length_b   1.000
_cell.length_c   1.000
_cell.angle_alpha   90.00
_cell.angle_beta   90.00
_cell.angle_gamma   90.00
#
_symmetry.space_group_name_H-M   'P 1'
#
loop_
_entity.id
_entity.type
_entity.pdbx_description
1 polymer ?
#
loop_
_entity_poly.entity_id
_entity_poly.type
_entity_poly.pdbx_seq_one_letter_code
_entity_poly.pdbx_strand_id
1 'polypeptide(L)'
;MWNVFGARTLLTSGRQLFMIDKFRSTGRPLLEILADPNSIFIQGLAKFQRRTLYTNILNDRSAVYYTTSISKTDPFTNLDKMKIEYLKGYEDIILDPSVPPRLITEVQESNALSARVLRETQTSLMRLPFLFALISYIPVGMITVLVNSGIQALESHRRIRRYEMGLTEIQPSAYRVPLFLTRVQGTIGDVYESVNNAQSHEYLPAGSEEASLLDEEELIPKLNRAGRLEDGQSEYGVGSEQEGVGGSFATLALAPTQFRMIRHLDEVGWRKFPVHIRRARHTHAAVIVRTDKPSFEEGWVVLRHWVEEEFIL
;
A
#
# COMPACT_ATOMS: atom_id res chain seq x y z
N MET A 1 20.05 -9.53 2.11
CA MET A 1 20.40 -9.56 3.56
C MET A 1 19.41 -8.80 4.43
N TRP A 2 18.90 -7.63 4.02
CA TRP A 2 17.86 -6.90 4.75
C TRP A 2 16.58 -7.72 5.02
N ASN A 3 16.23 -8.63 4.10
CA ASN A 3 14.98 -9.40 4.11
C ASN A 3 14.87 -10.43 5.26
N VAL A 4 15.99 -11.01 5.72
CA VAL A 4 15.97 -12.01 6.82
C VAL A 4 16.11 -11.33 8.18
N PHE A 5 16.94 -10.28 8.24
CA PHE A 5 17.13 -9.53 9.47
C PHE A 5 15.93 -8.65 9.76
N GLY A 6 15.39 -7.90 8.79
CA GLY A 6 14.21 -7.06 8.96
C GLY A 6 13.03 -7.83 9.56
N ALA A 7 12.55 -8.89 8.91
CA ALA A 7 11.43 -9.68 9.43
C ALA A 7 11.65 -10.24 10.86
N ARG A 8 12.90 -10.47 11.28
CA ARG A 8 13.26 -11.03 12.60
C ARG A 8 13.69 -10.00 13.65
N THR A 9 14.10 -8.80 13.24
CA THR A 9 14.45 -7.67 14.13
C THR A 9 13.28 -6.72 14.34
N LEU A 10 12.22 -6.85 13.52
CA LEU A 10 11.03 -6.04 13.63
C LEU A 10 10.20 -6.39 14.87
N LEU A 11 9.82 -5.33 15.58
CA LEU A 11 8.87 -5.36 16.68
C LEU A 11 7.48 -5.82 16.21
N THR A 12 6.56 -6.00 17.15
CA THR A 12 5.19 -6.51 16.90
C THR A 12 4.50 -5.87 15.68
N SER A 13 4.58 -4.55 15.52
CA SER A 13 3.97 -3.84 14.39
C SER A 13 4.61 -4.18 13.04
N GLY A 14 5.93 -4.37 13.00
CA GLY A 14 6.58 -4.80 11.76
C GLY A 14 6.19 -6.23 11.41
N ARG A 15 6.11 -7.14 12.39
CA ARG A 15 5.60 -8.49 12.15
C ARG A 15 4.18 -8.50 11.56
N GLN A 16 3.31 -7.60 12.02
CA GLN A 16 1.96 -7.41 11.48
C GLN A 16 1.99 -6.88 10.04
N LEU A 17 2.82 -5.88 9.76
CA LEU A 17 2.98 -5.30 8.41
C LEU A 17 3.48 -6.33 7.38
N PHE A 18 4.35 -7.25 7.80
CA PHE A 18 4.84 -8.35 6.95
C PHE A 18 3.96 -9.61 7.01
N MET A 19 2.81 -9.57 7.68
CA MET A 19 1.87 -10.69 7.84
C MET A 19 2.52 -11.99 8.35
N ILE A 20 3.51 -11.87 9.23
CA ILE A 20 4.18 -13.01 9.88
C ILE A 20 3.73 -13.17 11.34
N ASP A 21 2.71 -12.44 11.75
CA ASP A 21 2.08 -12.54 13.05
C ASP A 21 0.94 -13.57 13.07
N LYS A 22 0.46 -13.89 14.27
CA LYS A 22 -0.74 -14.68 14.48
C LYS A 22 -1.64 -13.90 15.41
N PHE A 23 -2.81 -13.51 14.92
CA PHE A 23 -3.69 -12.66 15.69
C PHE A 23 -4.66 -13.46 16.54
N ARG A 24 -4.49 -13.38 17.88
CA ARG A 24 -5.35 -14.09 18.84
C ARG A 24 -5.39 -15.60 18.54
N SER A 25 -6.58 -16.21 18.57
CA SER A 25 -6.83 -17.63 18.33
C SER A 25 -7.20 -17.96 16.88
N THR A 26 -7.06 -17.03 15.93
CA THR A 26 -7.51 -17.25 14.54
C THR A 26 -6.50 -18.05 13.72
N GLY A 27 -5.23 -18.07 14.14
CA GLY A 27 -4.13 -18.67 13.38
C GLY A 27 -3.69 -17.86 12.15
N ARG A 28 -4.40 -16.77 11.80
CA ARG A 28 -4.16 -15.90 10.64
C ARG A 28 -3.45 -14.60 11.04
N PRO A 29 -2.69 -13.96 10.14
CA PRO A 29 -2.12 -12.63 10.35
C PRO A 29 -3.19 -11.56 10.59
N LEU A 30 -2.85 -10.51 11.36
CA LEU A 30 -3.81 -9.45 11.70
C LEU A 30 -4.38 -8.75 10.47
N LEU A 31 -3.52 -8.32 9.54
CA LEU A 31 -3.96 -7.54 8.37
C LEU A 31 -4.92 -8.33 7.47
N GLU A 32 -4.68 -9.64 7.33
CA GLU A 32 -5.56 -10.52 6.56
C GLU A 32 -6.97 -10.59 7.16
N ILE A 33 -7.07 -10.61 8.50
CA ILE A 33 -8.37 -10.62 9.20
C ILE A 33 -9.06 -9.25 9.09
N LEU A 34 -8.30 -8.16 9.17
CA LEU A 34 -8.84 -6.81 9.02
C LEU A 34 -9.39 -6.56 7.61
N ALA A 35 -8.83 -7.23 6.61
CA ALA A 35 -9.26 -7.16 5.21
C ALA A 35 -10.20 -8.29 4.79
N ASP A 36 -10.68 -9.14 5.71
CA ASP A 36 -11.65 -10.19 5.40
C ASP A 36 -13.05 -9.55 5.26
N PRO A 37 -13.77 -9.72 4.12
CA PRO A 37 -15.09 -9.13 3.90
C PRO A 37 -16.14 -9.57 4.93
N ASN A 38 -15.96 -10.77 5.51
CA ASN A 38 -16.85 -11.32 6.51
C ASN A 38 -16.47 -10.88 7.93
N SER A 39 -15.36 -10.16 8.10
CA SER A 39 -14.97 -9.64 9.39
C SER A 39 -15.85 -8.47 9.82
N ILE A 40 -15.98 -8.30 11.14
CA ILE A 40 -16.61 -7.12 11.73
C ILE A 40 -15.94 -5.80 11.29
N PHE A 41 -14.68 -5.85 10.85
CA PHE A 41 -13.92 -4.67 10.45
C PHE A 41 -14.37 -4.16 9.08
N ILE A 42 -14.39 -5.02 8.05
CA ILE A 42 -14.90 -4.65 6.73
C ILE A 42 -16.40 -4.38 6.79
N GLN A 43 -17.18 -5.20 7.51
CA GLN A 43 -18.61 -4.95 7.66
C GLN A 43 -18.89 -3.63 8.39
N GLY A 44 -18.09 -3.27 9.38
CA GLY A 44 -18.16 -1.98 10.06
C GLY A 44 -17.80 -0.82 9.13
N LEU A 45 -16.71 -0.96 8.37
CA LEU A 45 -16.28 0.03 7.38
C LEU A 45 -17.33 0.24 6.28
N ALA A 46 -18.01 -0.84 5.86
CA ALA A 46 -19.07 -0.81 4.87
C ALA A 46 -20.30 -0.02 5.33
N LYS A 47 -20.50 0.18 6.64
CA LYS A 47 -21.63 0.95 7.18
C LYS A 47 -21.48 2.46 7.06
N PHE A 48 -20.26 2.99 6.86
CA PHE A 48 -20.09 4.41 6.64
C PHE A 48 -20.75 4.82 5.32
N GLN A 49 -21.61 5.84 5.37
CA GLN A 49 -22.29 6.35 4.17
C GLN A 49 -21.29 6.86 3.13
N ARG A 50 -20.15 7.40 3.59
CA ARG A 50 -19.09 7.90 2.72
C ARG A 50 -17.72 7.49 3.23
N ARG A 51 -16.89 7.05 2.29
CA ARG A 51 -15.51 6.63 2.47
C ARG A 51 -14.67 7.32 1.43
N THR A 52 -13.78 8.17 1.90
CA THR A 52 -12.98 9.03 1.04
C THR A 52 -11.53 8.88 1.46
N LEU A 53 -10.64 8.72 0.48
CA LEU A 53 -9.20 8.69 0.72
C LEU A 53 -8.50 9.73 -0.14
N TYR A 54 -7.46 10.32 0.43
CA TYR A 54 -6.56 11.26 -0.24
C TYR A 54 -5.18 10.65 -0.29
N THR A 55 -4.60 10.62 -1.49
CA THR A 55 -3.32 9.95 -1.71
C THR A 55 -2.34 10.89 -2.35
N ASN A 56 -1.23 11.18 -1.67
CA ASN A 56 -0.16 11.95 -2.27
C ASN A 56 0.49 11.17 -3.42
N ILE A 57 0.59 11.79 -4.59
CA ILE A 57 1.27 11.22 -5.77
C ILE A 57 2.77 11.54 -5.78
N LEU A 58 3.22 12.44 -4.91
CA LEU A 58 4.58 12.95 -4.88
C LEU A 58 5.13 12.99 -3.44
N ASN A 59 6.39 12.57 -3.28
CA ASN A 59 7.21 12.74 -2.08
C ASN A 59 6.67 12.17 -0.75
N ASP A 60 5.68 11.27 -0.78
CA ASP A 60 5.24 10.56 0.44
C ASP A 60 6.05 9.28 0.65
N ARG A 61 7.17 9.40 1.36
CA ARG A 61 8.04 8.27 1.69
C ARG A 61 7.54 7.43 2.86
N SER A 62 6.66 7.99 3.68
CA SER A 62 6.10 7.33 4.86
C SER A 62 4.91 6.45 4.52
N ALA A 63 4.10 6.88 3.55
CA ALA A 63 2.89 6.22 3.11
C ALA A 63 2.81 6.33 1.58
N VAL A 64 3.46 5.37 0.91
CA VAL A 64 3.60 5.38 -0.56
C VAL A 64 2.23 5.33 -1.25
N TYR A 65 2.18 5.79 -2.49
CA TYR A 65 0.95 5.89 -3.28
C TYR A 65 0.09 4.62 -3.22
N TYR A 66 0.66 3.45 -3.49
CA TYR A 66 -0.12 2.21 -3.60
C TYR A 66 -0.75 1.73 -2.28
N THR A 67 -0.15 2.07 -1.13
CA THR A 67 -0.73 1.72 0.17
C THR A 67 -1.87 2.66 0.53
N THR A 68 -1.69 3.96 0.29
CA THR A 68 -2.69 4.99 0.63
C THR A 68 -3.84 5.05 -0.36
N SER A 69 -3.60 4.72 -1.63
CA SER A 69 -4.64 4.61 -2.67
C SER A 69 -5.34 3.25 -2.68
N ILE A 70 -4.85 2.27 -1.91
CA ILE A 70 -5.36 0.88 -1.95
C ILE A 70 -5.33 0.39 -3.41
N SER A 71 -4.13 0.35 -3.99
CA SER A 71 -3.94 0.04 -5.42
C SER A 71 -2.81 -0.97 -5.61
N LYS A 72 -2.97 -1.82 -6.64
CA LYS A 72 -1.92 -2.75 -7.11
C LYS A 72 -0.93 -2.12 -8.10
N THR A 73 -1.25 -0.95 -8.64
CA THR A 73 -0.42 -0.21 -9.60
C THR A 73 -0.14 1.21 -9.09
N ASP A 74 0.98 1.77 -9.52
CA ASP A 74 1.35 3.16 -9.28
C ASP A 74 1.63 3.89 -10.61
N PRO A 75 0.65 4.63 -11.14
CA PRO A 75 0.82 5.37 -12.39
C PRO A 75 1.70 6.62 -12.23
N PHE A 76 2.00 7.05 -11.00
CA PHE A 76 2.69 8.31 -10.70
C PHE A 76 4.18 8.13 -10.43
N THR A 77 4.72 6.94 -10.69
CA THR A 77 6.17 6.66 -10.61
C THR A 77 7.02 7.61 -11.44
N ASN A 78 6.48 8.13 -12.56
CA ASN A 78 7.17 9.08 -13.43
C ASN A 78 6.21 10.16 -13.95
N LEU A 79 5.97 11.20 -13.15
CA LEU A 79 5.03 12.28 -13.46
C LEU A 79 5.31 12.98 -14.79
N ASP A 80 6.58 13.08 -15.20
CA ASP A 80 6.98 13.72 -16.46
C ASP A 80 6.41 13.01 -17.70
N LYS A 81 6.05 11.73 -17.56
CA LYS A 81 5.47 10.90 -18.62
C LYS A 81 3.95 10.82 -18.55
N MET A 82 3.33 11.54 -17.61
CA MET A 82 1.91 11.42 -17.32
C MET A 82 1.17 12.70 -17.68
N LYS A 83 0.11 12.56 -18.48
CA LYS A 83 -0.91 13.59 -18.62
C LYS A 83 -1.88 13.46 -17.45
N ILE A 84 -1.90 14.49 -16.62
CA ILE A 84 -2.68 14.59 -15.39
C ILE A 84 -3.70 15.72 -15.56
N GLU A 85 -4.95 15.46 -15.15
CA GLU A 85 -6.01 16.47 -15.12
C GLU A 85 -6.40 16.77 -13.67
N TYR A 86 -6.55 18.05 -13.36
CA TYR A 86 -6.88 18.54 -12.02
C TYR A 86 -8.37 18.82 -11.89
N LEU A 87 -8.89 18.60 -10.69
CA LEU A 87 -10.27 18.88 -10.35
C LEU A 87 -10.51 20.40 -10.36
N LYS A 88 -11.53 20.82 -11.11
CA LYS A 88 -11.89 22.25 -11.23
C LYS A 88 -12.30 22.81 -9.86
N GLY A 89 -11.77 23.99 -9.52
CA GLY A 89 -12.08 24.69 -8.27
C GLY A 89 -11.14 24.39 -7.10
N TYR A 90 -10.24 23.41 -7.24
CA TYR A 90 -9.32 22.98 -6.17
C TYR A 90 -7.85 23.11 -6.53
N GLU A 91 -7.53 24.11 -7.36
CA GLU A 91 -6.17 24.43 -7.84
C GLU A 91 -5.51 23.20 -8.50
N ASP A 92 -4.23 23.33 -8.89
CA ASP A 92 -3.45 22.22 -9.41
C ASP A 92 -2.94 21.32 -8.25
N ILE A 93 -3.86 20.90 -7.37
CA ILE A 93 -3.57 20.15 -6.14
C ILE A 93 -4.33 18.83 -6.12
N ILE A 94 -5.63 18.81 -6.43
CA ILE A 94 -6.44 17.58 -6.42
C ILE A 94 -6.63 17.11 -7.85
N LEU A 95 -6.37 15.83 -8.11
CA LEU A 95 -6.59 15.22 -9.43
C LEU A 95 -8.06 14.85 -9.60
N ASP A 96 -8.59 14.96 -10.81
CA ASP A 96 -9.97 14.55 -11.12
C ASP A 96 -10.05 13.01 -11.13
N PRO A 97 -10.81 12.38 -10.21
CA PRO A 97 -10.96 10.93 -10.19
C PRO A 97 -11.70 10.37 -11.42
N SER A 98 -12.43 11.21 -12.15
CA SER A 98 -13.20 10.83 -13.33
C SER A 98 -12.31 10.63 -14.57
N VAL A 99 -11.10 11.17 -14.55
CA VAL A 99 -10.15 11.11 -15.67
C VAL A 99 -8.91 10.33 -15.26
N PRO A 100 -8.78 9.05 -15.67
CA PRO A 100 -7.60 8.27 -15.32
C PRO A 100 -6.35 8.89 -15.95
N PRO A 101 -5.21 8.85 -15.23
CA PRO A 101 -3.97 9.44 -15.74
C PRO A 101 -3.48 8.65 -16.96
N ARG A 102 -3.01 9.35 -18.00
CA ARG A 102 -2.62 8.73 -19.28
C ARG A 102 -1.13 8.93 -19.55
N LEU A 103 -0.49 7.93 -20.12
CA LEU A 103 0.89 8.07 -20.60
C LEU A 103 0.92 9.05 -21.77
N ILE A 104 1.86 9.99 -21.74
CA ILE A 104 2.14 10.88 -22.86
C ILE A 104 2.77 10.02 -23.95
N THR A 105 2.02 9.78 -25.04
CA THR A 105 2.47 8.95 -26.18
C THR A 105 3.56 9.65 -27.00
N GLU A 106 3.74 10.96 -26.84
CA GLU A 106 4.81 11.70 -27.52
C GLU A 106 6.15 11.47 -26.82
N VAL A 107 6.89 10.49 -27.36
CA VAL A 107 8.35 10.46 -27.26
C VAL A 107 8.87 11.68 -28.02
N GLN A 108 8.87 12.85 -27.38
CA GLN A 108 9.86 13.84 -27.74
C GLN A 108 11.16 13.36 -27.11
N GLU A 109 12.02 12.78 -27.95
CA GLU A 109 13.43 12.54 -27.64
C GLU A 109 14.06 13.88 -27.27
N SER A 110 13.83 14.33 -26.03
CA SER A 110 14.62 15.41 -25.48
C SER A 110 16.02 14.84 -25.35
N ASN A 111 16.96 15.44 -26.07
CA ASN A 111 18.39 15.20 -26.07
C ASN A 111 19.02 15.46 -24.67
N ALA A 112 18.53 14.80 -23.63
CA ALA A 112 18.96 14.92 -22.24
C ALA A 112 19.79 13.70 -21.79
N LEU A 113 19.98 12.71 -22.66
CA LEU A 113 20.79 11.53 -22.37
C LEU A 113 22.30 11.84 -22.47
N SER A 114 22.68 12.83 -23.30
CA SER A 114 24.06 13.34 -23.37
C SER A 114 24.39 14.38 -22.28
N ALA A 115 23.38 15.01 -21.66
CA ALA A 115 23.59 15.97 -20.58
C ALA A 115 23.74 15.34 -19.19
N ARG A 116 23.27 14.09 -18.99
CA ARG A 116 23.42 13.36 -17.72
C ARG A 116 24.76 12.65 -17.60
N VAL A 117 25.35 12.21 -18.70
CA VAL A 117 26.65 11.50 -18.68
C VAL A 117 27.84 12.46 -18.52
N LEU A 118 27.70 13.75 -18.89
CA LEU A 118 28.79 14.73 -18.77
C LEU A 118 28.82 15.49 -17.43
N ARG A 119 27.91 15.19 -16.50
CA ARG A 119 27.83 15.86 -15.18
C ARG A 119 28.26 15.01 -14.00
N GLU A 120 28.85 13.84 -14.26
CA GLU A 120 29.13 12.83 -13.23
C GLU A 120 30.62 12.52 -12.99
N THR A 121 31.53 13.42 -13.39
CA THR A 121 32.98 13.19 -13.19
C THR A 121 33.72 14.28 -12.40
N GLN A 122 33.04 15.25 -11.77
CA GLN A 122 33.70 16.30 -10.96
C GLN A 122 33.27 16.40 -9.48
N THR A 123 32.92 15.29 -8.81
CA THR A 123 32.71 15.34 -7.34
C THR A 123 33.38 14.22 -6.55
N SER A 124 34.51 13.68 -7.04
CA SER A 124 35.22 12.58 -6.34
C SER A 124 36.23 13.01 -5.27
N LEU A 125 36.49 14.30 -5.04
CA LEU A 125 37.50 14.73 -4.06
C LEU A 125 36.94 15.35 -2.77
N MET A 126 35.73 15.94 -2.80
CA MET A 126 35.04 16.46 -1.60
C MET A 126 34.35 15.36 -0.77
N ARG A 127 34.41 14.09 -1.21
CA ARG A 127 33.73 12.97 -0.56
C ARG A 127 34.60 12.19 0.43
N LEU A 128 35.93 12.39 0.47
CA LEU A 128 36.78 11.67 1.41
C LEU A 128 36.40 11.92 2.90
N PRO A 129 36.36 13.18 3.39
CA PRO A 129 35.99 13.42 4.79
C PRO A 129 34.54 13.00 5.10
N PHE A 130 33.62 13.13 4.12
CA PHE A 130 32.24 12.67 4.26
C PHE A 130 32.13 11.14 4.32
N LEU A 131 32.89 10.41 3.50
CA LEU A 131 32.97 8.94 3.52
C LEU A 131 33.62 8.45 4.82
N PHE A 132 34.69 9.10 5.29
CA PHE A 132 35.29 8.80 6.59
C PHE A 132 34.32 9.02 7.74
N ALA A 133 33.58 10.15 7.73
CA ALA A 133 32.51 10.41 8.69
C ALA A 133 31.42 9.33 8.59
N LEU A 134 31.03 8.91 7.40
CA LEU A 134 30.03 7.86 7.20
C LEU A 134 30.52 6.51 7.78
N ILE A 135 31.77 6.12 7.50
CA ILE A 135 32.36 4.87 7.97
C ILE A 135 32.60 4.89 9.48
N SER A 136 32.91 6.03 10.08
CA SER A 136 33.11 6.14 11.53
C SER A 136 31.80 6.26 12.30
N TYR A 137 30.85 7.06 11.83
CA TYR A 137 29.59 7.33 12.54
C TYR A 137 28.50 6.29 12.25
N ILE A 138 28.47 5.64 11.08
CA ILE A 138 27.44 4.60 10.82
C ILE A 138 27.55 3.44 11.82
N PRO A 139 28.72 2.81 12.06
CA PRO A 139 28.80 1.68 12.99
C PRO A 139 28.38 2.08 14.41
N VAL A 140 28.83 3.26 14.86
CA VAL A 140 28.46 3.80 16.18
C VAL A 140 26.95 4.07 16.24
N GLY A 141 26.40 4.78 15.27
CA GLY A 141 24.97 5.07 15.18
C GLY A 141 24.12 3.82 15.07
N MET A 142 24.57 2.81 14.32
CA MET A 142 23.92 1.50 14.22
C MET A 142 23.89 0.80 15.58
N ILE A 143 24.99 0.78 16.32
CA ILE A 143 25.02 0.22 17.67
C ILE A 143 24.05 0.96 18.59
N THR A 144 24.06 2.30 18.58
CA THR A 144 23.14 3.12 19.39
C THR A 144 21.68 2.82 19.06
N VAL A 145 21.33 2.76 17.76
CA VAL A 145 19.97 2.44 17.30
C VAL A 145 19.57 1.03 17.69
N LEU A 146 20.48 0.05 17.60
CA LEU A 146 20.21 -1.34 17.98
C LEU A 146 19.98 -1.48 19.48
N VAL A 147 20.80 -0.84 20.32
CA VAL A 147 20.62 -0.82 21.78
C VAL A 147 19.29 -0.17 22.15
N ASN A 148 19.00 1.01 21.59
CA ASN A 148 17.72 1.69 21.81
C ASN A 148 16.53 0.83 21.34
N SER A 149 16.64 0.18 20.18
CA SER A 149 15.61 -0.73 19.67
C SER A 149 15.38 -1.91 20.61
N GLY A 150 16.45 -2.47 21.20
CA GLY A 150 16.36 -3.54 22.21
C GLY A 150 15.65 -3.09 23.49
N ILE A 151 16.00 -1.92 24.02
CA ILE A 151 15.33 -1.33 25.20
C ILE A 151 13.83 -1.12 24.90
N GLN A 152 13.52 -0.48 23.77
CA GLN A 152 12.14 -0.25 23.34
C GLN A 152 11.37 -1.55 23.10
N ALA A 153 12.04 -2.62 22.63
CA ALA A 153 11.44 -3.94 22.50
C ALA A 153 11.00 -4.48 23.86
N LEU A 154 11.87 -4.40 24.87
CA LEU A 154 11.58 -4.87 26.22
C LEU A 154 10.43 -4.08 26.86
N GLU A 155 10.45 -2.75 26.73
CA GLU A 155 9.39 -1.88 27.23
C GLU A 155 8.05 -2.15 26.52
N SER A 156 8.08 -2.37 25.21
CA SER A 156 6.90 -2.74 24.42
C SER A 156 6.31 -4.07 24.90
N HIS A 157 7.15 -5.10 25.07
CA HIS A 157 6.69 -6.39 25.60
C HIS A 157 6.12 -6.26 27.01
N ARG A 158 6.75 -5.47 27.89
CA ARG A 158 6.21 -5.18 29.23
C ARG A 158 4.87 -4.46 29.17
N ARG A 159 4.67 -3.52 28.23
CA ARG A 159 3.40 -2.82 28.02
C ARG A 159 2.32 -3.77 27.54
N ILE A 160 2.60 -4.59 26.53
CA ILE A 160 1.66 -5.61 26.02
C ILE A 160 1.31 -6.59 27.14
N ARG A 161 2.29 -7.11 27.88
CA ARG A 161 2.05 -8.05 28.98
C ARG A 161 1.18 -7.44 30.08
N ARG A 162 1.42 -6.19 30.48
CA ARG A 162 0.57 -5.48 31.46
C ARG A 162 -0.86 -5.29 30.97
N TYR A 163 -1.01 -4.92 29.70
CA TYR A 163 -2.32 -4.80 29.06
C TYR A 163 -3.05 -6.16 29.06
N GLU A 164 -2.40 -7.23 28.60
CA GLU A 164 -2.99 -8.59 28.56
C GLU A 164 -3.38 -9.11 29.96
N MET A 165 -2.63 -8.75 31.00
CA MET A 165 -2.93 -9.12 32.38
C MET A 165 -4.08 -8.30 33.01
N GLY A 166 -4.65 -7.32 32.29
CA GLY A 166 -5.67 -6.44 32.84
C GLY A 166 -5.16 -5.54 33.97
N LEU A 167 -3.84 -5.32 34.05
CA LEU A 167 -3.20 -4.44 35.03
C LEU A 167 -3.31 -2.94 34.64
N THR A 168 -3.96 -2.67 33.52
CA THR A 168 -4.38 -1.35 33.06
C THR A 168 -5.85 -1.14 33.39
N GLU A 169 -6.31 0.11 33.52
CA GLU A 169 -7.73 0.44 33.79
C GLU A 169 -8.71 -0.19 32.78
N ILE A 170 -8.21 -0.56 31.60
CA ILE A 170 -8.95 -1.25 30.55
C ILE A 170 -8.70 -2.75 30.67
N GLN A 171 -9.75 -3.54 30.95
CA GLN A 171 -9.71 -5.01 30.91
C GLN A 171 -9.90 -5.49 29.46
N PRO A 172 -8.92 -6.18 28.83
CA PRO A 172 -9.04 -6.61 27.44
C PRO A 172 -10.16 -7.62 27.19
N SER A 173 -10.48 -8.43 28.20
CA SER A 173 -11.56 -9.44 28.15
C SER A 173 -12.93 -8.81 27.87
N ALA A 174 -13.17 -7.58 28.34
CA ALA A 174 -14.45 -6.89 28.16
C ALA A 174 -14.71 -6.45 26.71
N TYR A 175 -13.65 -6.24 25.91
CA TYR A 175 -13.74 -5.73 24.53
C TYR A 175 -13.38 -6.78 23.46
N ARG A 176 -12.86 -7.93 23.86
CA ARG A 176 -12.57 -9.04 22.94
C ARG A 176 -13.85 -9.81 22.63
N VAL A 177 -14.61 -9.28 21.68
CA VAL A 177 -15.65 -10.07 21.02
C VAL A 177 -15.00 -11.30 20.35
N PRO A 178 -15.57 -12.51 20.54
CA PRO A 178 -15.13 -13.68 19.81
C PRO A 178 -15.29 -13.39 18.32
N LEU A 179 -14.17 -13.43 17.59
CA LEU A 179 -14.17 -13.29 16.15
C LEU A 179 -14.69 -14.62 15.58
N PHE A 180 -16.02 -14.74 15.44
CA PHE A 180 -16.63 -15.86 14.73
C PHE A 180 -16.31 -15.73 13.24
N LEU A 181 -15.19 -16.32 12.83
CA LEU A 181 -14.77 -16.42 11.44
C LEU A 181 -15.26 -17.75 10.87
N THR A 182 -16.21 -17.73 9.95
CA THR A 182 -16.83 -18.94 9.37
C THR A 182 -15.97 -19.65 8.32
N ARG A 183 -14.64 -19.63 8.42
CA ARG A 183 -13.79 -20.41 7.51
C ARG A 183 -12.47 -20.78 8.17
N VAL A 184 -12.43 -22.02 8.66
CA VAL A 184 -11.18 -22.72 9.01
C VAL A 184 -10.89 -23.68 7.87
N GLN A 185 -10.18 -23.22 6.84
CA GLN A 185 -9.49 -24.09 5.90
C GLN A 185 -8.19 -23.41 5.49
N GLY A 186 -7.05 -24.07 5.73
CA GLY A 186 -5.81 -23.71 5.03
C GLY A 186 -4.50 -23.61 5.83
N THR A 187 -4.36 -24.14 7.04
CA THR A 187 -3.14 -23.96 7.89
C THR A 187 -1.85 -24.65 7.39
N ILE A 188 -1.75 -25.05 6.12
CA ILE A 188 -0.56 -25.72 5.57
C ILE A 188 0.13 -24.88 4.48
N GLY A 189 -0.55 -23.91 3.84
CA GLY A 189 0.05 -23.02 2.83
C GLY A 189 0.84 -21.84 3.41
N ASP A 190 0.47 -21.37 4.60
CA ASP A 190 0.89 -20.07 5.14
C ASP A 190 2.39 -19.98 5.49
N VAL A 191 3.03 -21.12 5.80
CA VAL A 191 4.45 -21.13 6.19
C VAL A 191 5.35 -20.81 5.00
N TYR A 192 4.97 -21.22 3.79
CA TYR A 192 5.74 -20.92 2.58
C TYR A 192 5.47 -19.50 2.07
N GLU A 193 4.23 -19.02 2.18
CA GLU A 193 3.85 -17.66 1.74
C GLU A 193 4.43 -16.57 2.67
N SER A 194 4.52 -16.84 3.99
CA SER A 194 5.10 -15.90 4.96
C SER A 194 6.58 -15.56 4.74
N VAL A 195 7.34 -16.45 4.08
CA VAL A 195 8.75 -16.20 3.71
C VAL A 195 8.83 -15.32 2.46
N ASN A 196 7.85 -15.42 1.56
CA ASN A 196 7.77 -14.60 0.35
C ASN A 196 7.33 -13.15 0.66
N ASN A 197 6.49 -12.95 1.67
CA ASN A 197 6.03 -11.62 2.12
C ASN A 197 7.15 -10.68 2.62
N ALA A 198 8.34 -11.20 2.90
CA ALA A 198 9.51 -10.42 3.31
C ALA A 198 10.30 -9.80 2.14
N GLN A 199 9.87 -10.03 0.90
CA GLN A 199 10.44 -9.41 -0.31
C GLN A 199 10.07 -7.92 -0.35
N SER A 200 10.99 -7.06 -0.80
CA SER A 200 10.74 -5.64 -1.00
C SER A 200 9.79 -5.41 -2.18
N HIS A 201 8.97 -4.34 -2.10
CA HIS A 201 8.03 -3.89 -3.15
C HIS A 201 8.76 -3.50 -4.45
N GLU A 202 9.16 -4.50 -5.24
CA GLU A 202 9.68 -4.32 -6.59
C GLU A 202 8.52 -4.34 -7.59
N TYR A 203 8.65 -3.68 -8.73
CA TYR A 203 7.61 -3.70 -9.77
C TYR A 203 7.81 -4.90 -10.67
N LEU A 204 6.72 -5.57 -11.04
CA LEU A 204 6.75 -6.64 -12.04
C LEU A 204 7.10 -6.05 -13.41
N PRO A 205 7.93 -6.75 -14.21
CA PRO A 205 8.20 -6.35 -15.58
C PRO A 205 6.89 -6.36 -16.38
N ALA A 206 6.68 -5.32 -17.19
CA ALA A 206 5.50 -5.17 -18.04
C ALA A 206 5.34 -6.40 -18.95
N GLY A 207 4.15 -7.02 -18.92
CA GLY A 207 3.83 -8.22 -19.73
C GLY A 207 3.90 -9.58 -19.02
N SER A 208 4.03 -9.63 -17.69
CA SER A 208 4.02 -10.89 -16.91
C SER A 208 2.64 -11.24 -16.29
N GLU A 209 1.59 -10.53 -16.70
CA GLU A 209 0.26 -10.53 -16.07
C GLU A 209 -0.52 -11.86 -16.24
N GLU A 210 -0.20 -12.67 -17.24
CA GLU A 210 -0.95 -13.90 -17.55
C GLU A 210 -0.51 -15.12 -16.72
N ALA A 211 0.69 -15.13 -16.15
CA ALA A 211 1.23 -16.34 -15.50
C ALA A 211 0.68 -16.61 -14.09
N SER A 212 0.15 -15.59 -13.40
CA SER A 212 -0.32 -15.73 -12.00
C SER A 212 -1.83 -15.99 -11.87
N LEU A 213 -2.59 -15.85 -12.95
CA LEU A 213 -4.03 -16.14 -12.99
C LEU A 213 -4.35 -17.57 -13.46
N LEU A 214 -3.39 -18.25 -14.10
CA LEU A 214 -3.59 -19.58 -14.69
C LEU A 214 -3.49 -20.73 -13.66
N ASP A 215 -2.96 -20.48 -12.47
CA ASP A 215 -2.80 -21.53 -11.45
C ASP A 215 -4.06 -21.75 -10.57
N GLU A 216 -5.14 -20.96 -10.74
CA GLU A 216 -6.35 -21.05 -9.89
C GLU A 216 -7.49 -21.92 -10.46
N GLU A 217 -7.45 -22.38 -11.72
CA GLU A 217 -8.59 -23.11 -12.31
C GLU A 217 -8.61 -24.64 -12.05
N GLU A 218 -7.56 -25.24 -11.49
CA GLU A 218 -7.45 -26.71 -11.38
C GLU A 218 -8.03 -27.38 -10.11
N LEU A 219 -8.57 -26.62 -9.15
CA LEU A 219 -9.04 -27.19 -7.86
C LEU A 219 -10.57 -27.17 -7.68
N ILE A 220 -11.31 -27.75 -8.64
CA ILE A 220 -12.71 -28.18 -8.43
C ILE A 220 -12.90 -29.59 -9.03
N PRO A 221 -13.20 -30.64 -8.24
CA PRO A 221 -13.48 -31.95 -8.79
C PRO A 221 -14.87 -31.96 -9.44
N LYS A 222 -14.93 -31.86 -10.78
CA LYS A 222 -16.16 -32.05 -11.55
C LYS A 222 -16.44 -33.55 -11.69
N LEU A 223 -17.47 -34.02 -10.99
CA LEU A 223 -18.05 -35.35 -11.14
C LEU A 223 -18.77 -35.46 -12.50
N ASN A 224 -18.42 -36.48 -13.26
CA ASN A 224 -18.84 -36.75 -14.63
C ASN A 224 -20.37 -36.88 -14.81
N ARG A 225 -20.92 -36.24 -15.86
CA ARG A 225 -21.81 -36.93 -16.82
C ARG A 225 -21.82 -36.25 -18.18
N ALA A 226 -21.61 -37.07 -19.22
CA ALA A 226 -21.40 -36.73 -20.61
C ALA A 226 -22.64 -36.24 -21.36
N GLY A 227 -22.43 -35.47 -22.45
CA GLY A 227 -23.35 -35.44 -23.59
C GLY A 227 -23.40 -34.16 -24.42
N ARG A 228 -22.61 -34.14 -25.51
CA ARG A 228 -23.00 -33.71 -26.89
C ARG A 228 -23.19 -32.21 -27.25
N LEU A 229 -22.54 -31.89 -28.37
CA LEU A 229 -22.48 -30.67 -29.18
C LEU A 229 -23.85 -30.11 -29.64
N GLU A 230 -24.05 -28.79 -29.56
CA GLU A 230 -24.20 -27.83 -30.68
C GLU A 230 -24.96 -26.54 -30.26
N ASP A 231 -24.40 -25.41 -30.73
CA ASP A 231 -24.99 -24.14 -31.20
C ASP A 231 -26.16 -23.44 -30.45
N GLY A 232 -26.06 -22.10 -30.34
CA GLY A 232 -27.19 -21.23 -29.98
C GLY A 232 -26.87 -20.09 -29.00
N GLN A 233 -26.94 -18.86 -29.51
CA GLN A 233 -26.78 -17.57 -28.84
C GLN A 233 -27.73 -17.35 -27.63
N SER A 234 -27.22 -16.73 -26.55
CA SER A 234 -27.95 -15.69 -25.79
C SER A 234 -27.06 -14.97 -24.77
N GLU A 235 -26.95 -13.65 -24.96
CA GLU A 235 -26.64 -12.57 -24.01
C GLU A 235 -26.85 -12.86 -22.52
N TYR A 236 -25.84 -12.55 -21.69
CA TYR A 236 -26.02 -11.82 -20.43
C TYR A 236 -24.78 -10.95 -20.17
N GLY A 237 -24.99 -9.63 -20.21
CA GLY A 237 -23.95 -8.62 -20.10
C GLY A 237 -23.29 -8.56 -18.72
N VAL A 238 -21.96 -8.57 -18.72
CA VAL A 238 -21.14 -8.08 -17.61
C VAL A 238 -20.64 -6.69 -18.00
N GLY A 239 -20.92 -5.73 -17.13
CA GLY A 239 -20.64 -4.32 -17.33
C GLY A 239 -19.17 -4.05 -17.64
N SER A 240 -18.99 -3.16 -18.60
CA SER A 240 -17.74 -2.66 -19.15
C SER A 240 -16.70 -2.30 -18.08
N GLU A 241 -15.62 -3.08 -17.99
CA GLU A 241 -14.31 -2.47 -17.82
C GLU A 241 -13.95 -1.85 -19.18
N GLN A 242 -13.86 -0.53 -19.23
CA GLN A 242 -13.37 0.15 -20.42
C GLN A 242 -11.90 -0.24 -20.62
N GLU A 243 -11.67 -1.24 -21.48
CA GLU A 243 -10.42 -1.41 -22.20
C GLU A 243 -10.19 -0.19 -23.11
N GLY A 244 -9.65 0.87 -22.51
CA GLY A 244 -8.98 1.92 -23.24
C GLY A 244 -7.54 1.51 -23.47
N VAL A 245 -7.23 1.10 -24.70
CA VAL A 245 -5.88 0.90 -25.23
C VAL A 245 -4.94 2.03 -24.75
N GLY A 246 -3.97 1.72 -23.88
CA GLY A 246 -3.03 2.72 -23.37
C GLY A 246 -2.17 2.28 -22.18
N GLY A 247 -1.20 1.39 -22.42
CA GLY A 247 -0.04 1.12 -21.56
C GLY A 247 -0.33 0.64 -20.14
N SER A 248 -0.19 -0.66 -19.88
CA SER A 248 -0.26 -1.25 -18.54
C SER A 248 0.74 -0.58 -17.59
N PHE A 249 0.26 0.07 -16.54
CA PHE A 249 1.11 0.56 -15.45
C PHE A 249 1.78 -0.60 -14.72
N ALA A 250 2.99 -0.40 -14.23
CA ALA A 250 3.73 -1.47 -13.57
C ALA A 250 2.97 -1.95 -12.31
N THR A 251 2.66 -3.25 -12.28
CA THR A 251 2.02 -3.91 -11.14
C THR A 251 3.06 -4.22 -10.07
N LEU A 252 2.71 -4.03 -8.80
CA LEU A 252 3.60 -4.32 -7.68
C LEU A 252 3.82 -5.84 -7.52
N ALA A 253 5.04 -6.25 -7.18
CA ALA A 253 5.36 -7.62 -6.81
C ALA A 253 4.87 -7.92 -5.38
N LEU A 254 3.57 -8.18 -5.25
CA LEU A 254 2.90 -8.50 -4.00
C LEU A 254 2.59 -10.00 -3.91
N ALA A 255 2.41 -10.50 -2.70
CA ALA A 255 1.91 -11.85 -2.50
C ALA A 255 0.40 -11.96 -2.82
N PRO A 256 -0.11 -13.17 -3.15
CA PRO A 256 -1.53 -13.38 -3.43
C PRO A 256 -2.45 -12.91 -2.29
N THR A 257 -2.06 -13.19 -1.04
CA THR A 257 -2.73 -12.66 0.16
C THR A 257 -2.88 -11.13 0.12
N GLN A 258 -1.84 -10.39 -0.29
CA GLN A 258 -1.86 -8.93 -0.36
C GLN A 258 -2.78 -8.41 -1.46
N PHE A 259 -2.78 -9.04 -2.64
CA PHE A 259 -3.73 -8.69 -3.70
C PHE A 259 -5.18 -8.89 -3.26
N ARG A 260 -5.47 -9.99 -2.53
CA ARG A 260 -6.80 -10.21 -1.95
C ARG A 260 -7.17 -9.11 -0.94
N MET A 261 -6.24 -8.73 -0.05
CA MET A 261 -6.48 -7.63 0.89
C MET A 261 -6.80 -6.31 0.18
N ILE A 262 -6.03 -5.95 -0.85
CA ILE A 262 -6.26 -4.74 -1.65
C ILE A 262 -7.66 -4.79 -2.27
N ARG A 263 -8.01 -5.90 -2.92
CA ARG A 263 -9.32 -6.08 -3.55
C ARG A 263 -10.47 -5.93 -2.54
N HIS A 264 -10.43 -6.65 -1.43
CA HIS A 264 -11.50 -6.62 -0.44
C HIS A 264 -11.67 -5.24 0.21
N LEU A 265 -10.56 -4.52 0.44
CA LEU A 265 -10.60 -3.15 0.95
C LEU A 265 -11.17 -2.17 -0.08
N ASP A 266 -10.85 -2.36 -1.36
CA ASP A 266 -11.29 -1.50 -2.45
C ASP A 266 -12.80 -1.66 -2.75
N GLU A 267 -13.29 -2.90 -2.71
CA GLU A 267 -14.71 -3.27 -2.92
C GLU A 267 -15.67 -2.62 -1.91
N VAL A 268 -15.16 -2.05 -0.82
CA VAL A 268 -15.99 -1.29 0.14
C VAL A 268 -16.48 0.03 -0.44
N GLY A 269 -15.97 0.47 -1.60
CA GLY A 269 -16.48 1.63 -2.32
C GLY A 269 -15.90 2.94 -1.81
N TRP A 270 -14.60 3.13 -2.05
CA TRP A 270 -13.87 4.35 -1.74
C TRP A 270 -13.99 5.39 -2.87
N ARG A 271 -14.09 6.66 -2.48
CA ARG A 271 -13.80 7.79 -3.37
C ARG A 271 -12.34 8.18 -3.20
N LYS A 272 -11.54 7.99 -4.25
CA LYS A 272 -10.09 8.13 -4.20
C LYS A 272 -9.67 9.41 -4.90
N PHE A 273 -9.00 10.30 -4.17
CA PHE A 273 -8.51 11.56 -4.69
C PHE A 273 -6.98 11.58 -4.61
N PRO A 274 -6.29 11.42 -5.75
CA PRO A 274 -4.86 11.66 -5.78
C PRO A 274 -4.58 13.17 -5.58
N VAL A 275 -3.52 13.48 -4.82
CA VAL A 275 -3.15 14.84 -4.42
C VAL A 275 -1.70 15.12 -4.80
N HIS A 276 -1.46 16.29 -5.38
CA HIS A 276 -0.18 16.75 -5.90
C HIS A 276 0.40 17.92 -5.07
N ILE A 277 0.83 17.61 -3.84
CA ILE A 277 1.52 18.58 -2.97
C ILE A 277 2.98 18.75 -3.44
N ARG A 278 3.37 19.98 -3.75
CA ARG A 278 4.68 20.33 -4.34
C ARG A 278 5.52 21.21 -3.43
N ARG A 279 4.89 22.06 -2.60
CA ARG A 279 5.60 23.02 -1.72
C ARG A 279 6.26 22.37 -0.52
N ALA A 280 5.77 21.21 -0.08
CA ALA A 280 6.31 20.50 1.08
C ALA A 280 7.18 19.29 0.68
N ARG A 281 8.31 19.10 1.36
CA ARG A 281 9.07 17.83 1.30
C ARG A 281 8.41 16.70 2.08
N HIS A 282 7.63 17.05 3.11
CA HIS A 282 6.90 16.11 3.97
C HIS A 282 5.42 16.13 3.58
N THR A 283 5.10 15.67 2.36
CA THR A 283 3.76 15.75 1.76
C THR A 283 2.72 14.99 2.60
N HIS A 284 3.11 13.88 3.22
CA HIS A 284 2.27 13.14 4.18
C HIS A 284 1.70 14.01 5.30
N ALA A 285 2.52 14.87 5.89
CA ALA A 285 2.10 15.75 6.96
C ALA A 285 1.41 17.01 6.43
N ALA A 286 1.73 17.40 5.19
CA ALA A 286 1.17 18.57 4.54
C ALA A 286 -0.29 18.35 4.12
N VAL A 287 -0.66 17.15 3.64
CA VAL A 287 -2.01 16.86 3.12
C VAL A 287 -3.12 17.06 4.17
N ILE A 288 -2.80 16.89 5.45
CA ILE A 288 -3.70 17.13 6.58
C ILE A 288 -3.35 18.37 7.39
N VAL A 289 -2.45 19.22 6.89
CA VAL A 289 -1.95 20.43 7.57
C VAL A 289 -1.56 20.15 9.03
N ARG A 290 -0.75 19.11 9.26
CA ARG A 290 -0.37 18.66 10.62
C ARG A 290 0.33 19.74 11.45
N THR A 291 0.86 20.76 10.81
CA THR A 291 1.54 21.89 11.45
C THR A 291 1.23 23.14 10.65
N ASP A 292 0.90 24.23 11.35
CA ASP A 292 0.66 25.52 10.74
C ASP A 292 1.99 26.14 10.28
N LYS A 293 2.24 26.10 8.97
CA LYS A 293 3.42 26.71 8.34
C LYS A 293 3.18 26.95 6.85
N PRO A 294 3.85 27.93 6.23
CA PRO A 294 3.60 28.31 4.83
C PRO A 294 3.78 27.17 3.82
N SER A 295 4.74 26.26 4.07
CA SER A 295 4.97 25.12 3.17
C SER A 295 3.79 24.13 3.10
N PHE A 296 2.85 24.18 4.05
CA PHE A 296 1.69 23.26 4.15
C PHE A 296 0.40 23.89 3.62
N GLU A 297 0.46 25.08 3.04
CA GLU A 297 -0.72 25.80 2.53
C GLU A 297 -1.55 24.98 1.52
N GLU A 298 -0.91 24.18 0.68
CA GLU A 298 -1.59 23.31 -0.30
C GLU A 298 -2.52 22.29 0.38
N GLY A 299 -2.24 21.90 1.64
CA GLY A 299 -3.12 21.01 2.40
C GLY A 299 -4.45 21.64 2.78
N TRP A 300 -4.53 22.97 2.89
CA TRP A 300 -5.81 23.66 3.15
C TRP A 300 -6.78 23.49 2.00
N VAL A 301 -6.29 23.36 0.77
CA VAL A 301 -7.15 23.10 -0.41
C VAL A 301 -7.74 21.69 -0.36
N VAL A 302 -6.97 20.72 0.14
CA VAL A 302 -7.45 19.34 0.37
C VAL A 302 -8.51 19.32 1.47
N LEU A 303 -8.27 20.02 2.59
CA LEU A 303 -9.24 20.13 3.66
C LEU A 303 -10.51 20.87 3.20
N ARG A 304 -10.37 21.92 2.38
CA ARG A 304 -11.51 22.64 1.78
C ARG A 304 -12.38 21.68 0.95
N HIS A 305 -11.78 20.93 0.02
CA HIS A 305 -12.50 19.92 -0.75
C HIS A 305 -13.19 18.89 0.15
N TRP A 306 -12.49 18.41 1.17
CA TRP A 306 -13.06 17.42 2.06
C TRP A 306 -14.29 17.96 2.76
N VAL A 307 -14.25 19.19 3.30
CA VAL A 307 -15.40 19.82 3.98
C VAL A 307 -16.54 20.12 3.00
N GLU A 308 -16.24 20.63 1.81
CA GLU A 308 -17.26 21.11 0.86
C GLU A 308 -17.95 19.97 0.09
N GLU A 309 -17.20 18.93 -0.31
CA GLU A 309 -17.72 17.88 -1.22
C GLU A 309 -17.94 16.54 -0.52
N GLU A 310 -17.07 16.20 0.43
CA GLU A 310 -16.93 14.84 0.94
C GLU A 310 -17.43 14.69 2.38
N PHE A 311 -17.49 15.73 3.20
CA PHE A 311 -17.99 15.64 4.56
C PHE A 311 -19.53 15.61 4.57
N ILE A 312 -20.12 14.66 5.30
CA ILE A 312 -21.57 14.54 5.49
C ILE A 312 -21.87 14.83 6.96
N LEU A 313 -22.79 15.75 7.22
CA LEU A 313 -23.33 16.08 8.54
C LEU A 313 -24.43 15.12 8.97
#